data_AF-A0A7U7CW71-F1
#
_entry.id   AF-A0A7U7CW71-F1
#
_cell.length_a   1.000
_cell.length_b   1.000
_cell.length_c   1.000
_cell.angle_alpha   90.00
_cell.angle_beta   90.00
_cell.angle_gamma   90.00
#
_symmetry.space_group_name_H-M   'P 1'
#
loop_
_entity.id
_entity.type
_entity.pdbx_description
1 polymer ?
#
loop_
_entity_poly.entity_id
_entity_poly.type
_entity_poly.pdbx_seq_one_letter_code
_entity_poly.pdbx_strand_id
1 'polypeptide(L)'
;MRYLKTHYDPFANPSDEESWSETGICGTYLNDGNSTNDKDMVSCQKCKNLFVKSDIEVARARQQELDDMQGFVDFMNESNKK
;
A
#
# COMPACT_ATOMS: atom_id res chain seq x y z
N MET A 1 -6.34 13.65 26.52
CA MET A 1 -6.15 13.44 25.07
C MET A 1 -5.87 11.97 24.83
N ARG A 2 -6.71 11.24 24.08
CA ARG A 2 -6.33 9.90 23.61
C ARG A 2 -5.25 10.11 22.55
N TYR A 3 -4.04 9.62 22.79
CA TYR A 3 -2.97 9.65 21.78
C TYR A 3 -3.49 8.96 20.52
N LEU A 4 -3.56 9.70 19.40
CA LEU A 4 -3.79 9.09 18.09
C LEU A 4 -2.64 8.13 17.83
N LYS A 5 -2.97 6.86 17.64
CA LYS A 5 -1.98 5.85 17.24
C LYS A 5 -1.64 6.08 15.76
N THR A 6 -0.38 5.88 15.42
CA THR A 6 0.10 5.87 14.05
C THR A 6 -0.14 4.49 13.47
N HIS A 7 -0.93 4.43 12.41
CA HIS A 7 -1.30 3.23 11.69
C HIS A 7 -0.38 3.02 10.49
N TYR A 8 -0.14 1.75 10.16
CA TYR A 8 0.66 1.40 9.00
C TYR A 8 -0.18 1.40 7.74
N ASP A 9 0.30 2.12 6.75
CA ASP A 9 -0.24 2.23 5.40
C ASP A 9 0.88 1.94 4.41
N PRO A 10 0.99 0.71 3.89
CA PRO A 10 2.08 0.31 3.02
C PRO A 10 2.02 0.96 1.63
N PHE A 11 0.87 1.52 1.26
CA PHE A 11 0.66 2.15 -0.03
C PHE A 11 0.74 3.68 0.05
N ALA A 12 0.89 4.24 1.25
CA ALA A 12 1.19 5.66 1.40
C ALA A 12 2.50 6.00 0.69
N ASN A 13 2.43 7.01 -0.18
CA ASN A 13 3.59 7.62 -0.80
C ASN A 13 3.95 8.88 0.01
N PRO A 14 5.17 8.98 0.58
CA PRO A 14 5.58 10.12 1.38
C PRO A 14 5.71 11.42 0.54
N SER A 15 5.65 11.31 -0.78
CA SER A 15 5.65 12.45 -1.70
C SER A 15 4.24 12.94 -2.06
N ASP A 16 3.20 12.18 -1.71
CA ASP A 16 1.82 12.56 -2.01
C ASP A 16 1.27 13.41 -0.85
N GLU A 17 0.57 14.50 -1.18
CA GLU A 17 -0.06 15.38 -0.18
C GLU A 17 -1.20 14.65 0.58
N GLU A 18 -1.80 13.63 -0.04
CA GLU A 18 -2.86 12.81 0.53
C GLU A 18 -2.53 11.32 0.38
N SER A 19 -2.73 10.54 1.44
CA SER A 19 -2.74 9.09 1.29
C SER A 19 -4.07 8.67 0.67
N TRP A 20 -3.98 7.88 -0.39
CA TRP A 20 -5.15 7.29 -1.06
C TRP A 20 -5.78 6.13 -0.27
N SER A 21 -5.13 5.67 0.80
CA SER A 21 -5.65 4.57 1.61
C SER A 21 -6.67 5.08 2.63
N GLU A 22 -7.92 4.63 2.52
CA GLU A 22 -8.97 4.93 3.51
C GLU A 22 -8.75 4.21 4.85
N THR A 23 -8.00 3.10 4.84
CA THR A 23 -7.75 2.27 6.02
C THR A 23 -6.29 1.82 6.10
N GLY A 24 -5.76 1.72 7.31
CA GLY A 24 -4.47 1.07 7.52
C GLY A 24 -4.62 -0.45 7.43
N ILE A 25 -3.50 -1.18 7.35
CA ILE A 25 -3.52 -2.65 7.19
C ILE A 25 -4.27 -3.41 8.29
N CYS A 26 -4.49 -2.78 9.44
CA CYS A 26 -5.26 -3.34 10.53
C CYS A 26 -6.78 -3.14 10.40
N GLY A 27 -7.25 -2.63 9.25
CA GLY A 27 -8.67 -2.33 8.98
C GLY A 27 -9.22 -1.15 9.77
N THR A 28 -8.36 -0.30 10.32
CA THR A 28 -8.78 0.92 11.01
C THR A 28 -8.80 2.06 10.02
N TYR A 29 -9.90 2.81 9.98
CA TYR A 29 -10.01 4.02 9.18
C TYR A 29 -8.88 5.00 9.54
N LEU A 30 -8.20 5.46 8.50
CA LEU A 30 -7.20 6.50 8.62
C LEU A 30 -7.93 7.84 8.63
N ASN A 31 -7.53 8.69 9.56
CA ASN A 31 -7.93 10.10 9.56
C ASN A 31 -6.66 10.89 9.24
N ASP A 32 -6.80 12.02 8.54
CA ASP A 32 -5.68 12.84 8.08
C ASP A 32 -4.55 12.96 9.13
N GLY A 33 -3.37 12.47 8.76
CA GLY A 33 -2.14 12.58 9.56
C GLY A 33 -1.89 11.48 10.59
N ASN A 34 -2.68 10.39 10.64
CA ASN A 34 -2.43 9.26 11.55
C ASN A 34 -1.88 7.98 10.89
N SER A 35 -1.40 8.06 9.65
CA SER A 35 -0.82 6.95 8.90
C SER A 35 0.65 7.18 8.54
N THR A 36 1.37 6.09 8.28
CA THR A 36 2.75 6.11 7.80
C THR A 36 3.06 4.80 7.05
N ASN A 37 3.94 4.87 6.05
CA ASN A 37 4.53 3.70 5.42
C ASN A 37 5.88 3.29 6.07
N ASP A 38 6.33 4.01 7.10
CA ASP A 38 7.53 3.67 7.86
C ASP A 38 7.14 2.80 9.07
N LYS A 39 7.53 1.52 9.02
CA LYS A 39 7.24 0.53 10.08
C LYS A 39 7.77 0.96 11.45
N ASP A 40 8.87 1.70 11.51
CA ASP A 40 9.49 2.15 12.75
C ASP A 40 8.68 3.28 13.42
N MET A 41 7.93 4.04 12.63
CA MET A 41 7.05 5.11 13.10
C MET A 41 5.65 4.61 13.52
N VAL A 42 5.33 3.35 13.26
CA VAL A 42 4.02 2.75 13.62
C VAL A 42 3.92 2.55 15.12
N SER A 43 2.87 3.10 15.74
CA SER A 43 2.55 2.87 17.16
C SER A 43 1.33 1.97 17.37
N CYS A 44 0.59 1.62 16.31
CA CYS A 44 -0.51 0.65 16.38
C CYS A 44 -0.01 -0.81 16.44
N GLN A 45 -0.19 -1.46 17.60
CA GLN A 45 0.21 -2.87 17.77
C GLN A 45 -0.50 -3.85 16.82
N LYS A 46 -1.75 -3.57 16.44
CA LYS A 46 -2.47 -4.40 15.46
C LYS A 46 -1.77 -4.37 14.09
N CYS A 47 -1.27 -3.21 13.67
CA CYS A 47 -0.48 -3.08 12.44
C CYS A 47 0.85 -3.85 12.56
N LYS A 48 1.56 -3.72 13.69
CA LYS A 48 2.84 -4.42 13.90
C LYS A 48 2.73 -5.93 13.75
N ASN A 49 1.64 -6.51 14.25
CA ASN A 49 1.36 -7.94 14.14
C ASN A 49 1.04 -8.40 12.70
N LEU A 50 0.85 -7.46 11.77
CA LEU A 50 0.45 -7.71 10.38
C LEU A 50 1.53 -7.30 9.36
N PHE A 51 2.73 -6.87 9.79
CA PHE A 51 3.79 -6.43 8.87
C PHE A 51 4.18 -7.49 7.85
N VAL A 52 4.41 -8.73 8.29
CA VAL A 52 4.78 -9.83 7.37
C VAL A 52 3.70 -10.08 6.32
N LYS A 53 2.43 -10.06 6.75
CA LYS A 53 1.29 -10.22 5.84
C LYS A 53 1.25 -9.06 4.84
N SER A 54 1.41 -7.84 5.33
CA SER A 54 1.43 -6.65 4.50
C SER A 54 2.56 -6.68 3.47
N ASP A 55 3.74 -7.16 3.82
CA ASP A 55 4.88 -7.25 2.89
C ASP A 55 4.58 -8.21 1.73
N ILE A 56 3.93 -9.34 2.03
CA ILE A 56 3.50 -10.31 1.02
C ILE A 56 2.44 -9.71 0.10
N GLU A 57 1.46 -9.00 0.66
CA GLU A 57 0.40 -8.34 -0.12
C GLU A 57 0.95 -7.24 -1.03
N VAL A 58 1.87 -6.42 -0.53
CA VAL A 58 2.54 -5.38 -1.32
C VAL A 58 3.37 -6.01 -2.44
N ALA A 59 4.18 -7.01 -2.14
CA ALA A 59 4.98 -7.70 -3.15
C ALA A 59 4.10 -8.30 -4.26
N ARG A 60 2.96 -8.91 -3.87
CA ARG A 60 1.99 -9.44 -4.84
C ARG A 60 1.34 -8.34 -5.67
N ALA A 61 0.92 -7.23 -5.06
CA ALA A 61 0.33 -6.10 -5.79
C ALA A 61 1.31 -5.52 -6.81
N ARG A 62 2.58 -5.34 -6.43
CA ARG A 62 3.63 -4.86 -7.35
C ARG A 62 3.91 -5.83 -8.48
N GLN A 63 3.91 -7.14 -8.21
CA GLN A 63 4.06 -8.13 -9.27
C GLN A 63 2.88 -8.08 -10.25
N GLN A 64 1.65 -7.95 -9.74
CA GLN A 64 0.47 -7.80 -10.58
C GLN A 64 0.55 -6.55 -11.46
N GLU A 65 1.00 -5.41 -10.93
CA GLU A 65 1.22 -4.19 -11.71
C GLU A 65 2.22 -4.43 -12.87
N LEU A 66 3.32 -5.15 -12.61
CA LEU A 66 4.29 -5.51 -13.65
C LEU A 66 3.70 -6.44 -14.70
N ASP A 67 2.97 -7.47 -14.27
CA ASP A 67 2.34 -8.45 -15.15
C ASP A 67 1.27 -7.78 -16.04
N ASP A 68 0.48 -6.86 -15.49
CA ASP A 68 -0.53 -6.09 -16.24
C ASP A 68 0.12 -5.18 -17.29
N MET A 69 1.23 -4.51 -16.95
CA MET A 69 2.01 -3.71 -17.91
C MET A 69 2.59 -4.57 -19.03
N GLN A 70 3.14 -5.74 -18.69
CA GLN A 70 3.66 -6.67 -19.70
C GLN A 70 2.54 -7.19 -20.60
N GLY A 71 1.39 -7.56 -20.03
CA GLY A 71 0.21 -7.99 -20.77
C GLY A 71 -0.28 -6.93 -21.76
N PHE A 72 -0.23 -5.65 -21.38
CA PHE A 72 -0.54 -4.54 -22.29
C PHE A 72 0.46 -4.46 -23.46
N VAL A 73 1.76 -4.57 -23.19
CA VAL A 73 2.80 -4.55 -24.24
C VAL A 73 2.61 -5.72 -25.21
N ASP A 74 2.34 -6.92 -24.68
CA ASP A 74 2.11 -8.12 -25.49
C ASP A 74 0.89 -7.95 -26.39
N PHE A 75 -0.22 -7.44 -25.85
CA PHE A 75 -1.44 -7.12 -26.61
C PHE A 75 -1.18 -6.14 -27.77
N MET A 76 -0.41 -5.07 -27.52
CA MET A 76 -0.06 -4.09 -28.55
C MET A 76 0.83 -4.69 -29.64
N ASN A 77 1.79 -5.53 -29.27
CA ASN A 77 2.69 -6.20 -30.22
C ASN A 77 1.96 -7.22 -31.10
N GLU A 78 0.97 -7.93 -30.56
CA GLU A 78 0.12 -8.83 -31.35
C GLU A 78 -0.81 -8.05 -32.31
N SER A 79 -1.33 -6.91 -31.86
CA SER A 79 -2.19 -6.05 -32.67
C SER A 79 -1.46 -5.42 -33.85
N ASN A 80 -0.18 -5.07 -33.68
CA ASN A 80 0.67 -4.50 -34.74
C ASN A 80 1.22 -5.54 -35.74
N LYS A 81 1.05 -6.85 -35.48
CA LYS A 81 1.46 -7.94 -36.39
C LYS A 81 0.36 -8.33 -37.39
N LYS A 82 -0.82 -7.71 -37.32
CA LYS A 82 -1.93 -7.86 -38.27
C LYS A 82 -1.95 -6.68 -39.25
#